data_AF-A0A218PU51-F1
#
_entry.id   AF-A0A218PU51-F1
#
_cell.length_a   1.000
_cell.length_b   1.000
_cell.length_c   1.000
_cell.angle_alpha   90.00
_cell.angle_beta   90.00
_cell.angle_gamma   90.00
#
_symmetry.space_group_name_H-M   'P 1'
#
loop_
_entity.id
_entity.type
_entity.pdbx_description
1 polymer ?
#
loop_
_entity_poly.entity_id
_entity_poly.type
_entity_poly.pdbx_seq_one_letter_code
_entity_poly.pdbx_strand_id
1 'polypeptide(L)'
;MHALMGRLVLAAGFMFFANAASAHVGFGPTVGFSNGLAHPLFGIDHLLAMVMVGAFASQLGGRAIYLVPASFVGSMMIGAALGVLGFNFGLTEFGIAASVFTLGALVAFRSHLGLVSAMALVAAFGLCHGHAHGTEMPESVNGLAYAAGFMLMTATLHAAGVSIGLLITRITSRYGDVVLRSLGAGVALVGAGLMAGAM
;
A
#
# COMPACT_ATOMS: atom_id res chain seq x y z
N MET A 1 -38.70 -19.19 16.88
CA MET A 1 -38.52 -19.23 15.41
C MET A 1 -38.80 -17.87 14.75
N HIS A 2 -39.91 -17.19 15.08
CA HIS A 2 -40.25 -15.87 14.52
C HIS A 2 -39.19 -14.75 14.71
N ALA A 3 -38.52 -14.69 15.86
CA ALA A 3 -37.47 -13.68 16.11
C ALA A 3 -36.19 -13.90 15.28
N LEU A 4 -35.85 -15.15 14.96
CA LEU A 4 -34.71 -15.49 14.11
C LEU A 4 -35.01 -15.17 12.63
N MET A 5 -36.24 -15.45 12.18
CA MET A 5 -36.72 -15.08 10.84
C MET A 5 -36.75 -13.56 10.65
N GLY A 6 -37.19 -12.80 11.66
CA GLY A 6 -37.14 -11.32 11.63
C GLY A 6 -35.72 -10.78 11.50
N ARG A 7 -34.75 -11.34 12.23
CA ARG A 7 -33.32 -10.98 12.11
C ARG A 7 -32.74 -11.32 10.74
N LEU A 8 -33.11 -12.45 10.16
CA LEU A 8 -32.66 -12.85 8.81
C LEU A 8 -33.25 -11.96 7.72
N VAL A 9 -34.51 -11.52 7.86
CA VAL A 9 -35.15 -10.58 6.93
C VAL A 9 -34.54 -9.18 7.04
N LEU A 10 -34.23 -8.72 8.26
CA LEU A 10 -33.52 -7.45 8.49
C LEU A 10 -32.08 -7.50 7.96
N ALA A 11 -31.36 -8.60 8.13
CA ALA A 11 -30.02 -8.79 7.60
C ALA A 11 -30.02 -8.86 6.06
N ALA A 12 -30.98 -9.58 5.46
CA ALA A 12 -31.17 -9.63 4.02
C ALA A 12 -31.54 -8.25 3.44
N GLY A 13 -32.38 -7.49 4.15
CA GLY A 13 -32.72 -6.11 3.81
C GLY A 13 -31.52 -5.17 3.86
N PHE A 14 -30.66 -5.29 4.88
CA PHE A 14 -29.41 -4.53 4.98
C PHE A 14 -28.41 -4.88 3.87
N MET A 15 -28.29 -6.17 3.53
CA MET A 15 -27.43 -6.61 2.41
C MET A 15 -27.94 -6.08 1.07
N PHE A 16 -29.25 -6.04 0.85
CA PHE A 16 -29.85 -5.47 -0.36
C PHE A 16 -29.68 -3.95 -0.44
N PHE A 17 -29.78 -3.23 0.69
CA PHE A 17 -29.55 -1.79 0.75
C PHE A 17 -28.08 -1.43 0.51
N ALA A 18 -27.14 -2.21 1.06
CA ALA A 18 -25.72 -2.07 0.77
C ALA A 18 -25.40 -2.28 -0.72
N ASN A 19 -26.09 -3.22 -1.36
CA ASN A 19 -25.92 -3.47 -2.79
C ASN A 19 -26.55 -2.36 -3.67
N ALA A 20 -27.69 -1.79 -3.25
CA ALA A 20 -28.33 -0.67 -3.93
C ALA A 20 -27.52 0.64 -3.82
N ALA A 21 -26.85 0.88 -2.69
CA ALA A 21 -25.88 1.97 -2.55
C ALA A 21 -24.64 1.76 -3.45
N SER A 22 -24.31 0.51 -3.79
CA SER A 22 -23.27 0.11 -4.74
C SER A 22 -23.74 0.06 -6.21
N ALA A 23 -25.04 0.27 -6.47
CA ALA A 23 -25.65 0.13 -7.80
C ALA A 23 -25.68 1.44 -8.62
N HIS A 24 -25.24 2.56 -8.05
CA HIS A 24 -24.86 3.71 -8.87
C HIS A 24 -23.49 3.44 -9.48
N VAL A 25 -23.49 2.86 -10.68
CA VAL A 25 -22.32 2.79 -11.58
C VAL A 25 -21.98 4.22 -11.98
N GLY A 26 -21.39 4.96 -11.06
CA GLY A 26 -21.18 6.39 -11.18
C GLY A 26 -20.03 6.65 -12.14
N PHE A 27 -20.36 7.02 -13.37
CA PHE A 27 -19.46 7.81 -14.19
C PHE A 27 -19.33 9.19 -13.53
N GLY A 28 -18.29 9.36 -12.70
CA GLY A 28 -18.04 10.61 -12.00
C GLY A 28 -16.69 10.62 -11.28
N PRO A 29 -16.09 11.80 -11.05
CA PRO A 29 -14.80 11.92 -10.35
C PRO A 29 -14.77 11.26 -8.97
N THR A 30 -15.91 11.24 -8.27
CA THR A 30 -16.04 10.66 -6.94
C THR A 30 -15.81 9.15 -6.92
N VAL A 31 -16.27 8.42 -7.93
CA VAL A 31 -16.10 6.95 -8.04
C VAL A 31 -14.66 6.60 -8.40
N GLY A 32 -14.03 7.37 -9.30
CA GLY A 32 -12.61 7.20 -9.61
C GLY A 32 -11.74 7.40 -8.36
N PHE A 33 -11.99 8.48 -7.62
CA PHE A 33 -11.27 8.77 -6.39
C PHE A 33 -11.47 7.70 -5.30
N SER A 34 -12.70 7.25 -5.05
CA SER A 34 -12.96 6.20 -4.06
C SER A 34 -12.32 4.86 -4.46
N ASN A 35 -12.35 4.50 -5.75
CA ASN A 35 -11.68 3.30 -6.25
C ASN A 35 -10.16 3.41 -6.07
N GLY A 36 -9.58 4.59 -6.35
CA GLY A 36 -8.17 4.87 -6.12
C GLY A 36 -7.79 4.71 -4.64
N LEU A 37 -8.60 5.27 -3.73
CA LEU A 37 -8.37 5.11 -2.28
C LEU A 37 -8.45 3.65 -1.82
N ALA A 38 -9.43 2.91 -2.33
CA ALA A 38 -9.67 1.53 -1.93
C ALA A 38 -8.56 0.58 -2.41
N HIS A 39 -7.96 0.86 -3.57
CA HIS A 39 -7.08 -0.09 -4.24
C HIS A 39 -5.83 -0.47 -3.39
N PRO A 40 -5.03 0.46 -2.84
CA PRO A 40 -3.91 0.10 -1.96
C PRO A 40 -4.32 -0.58 -0.64
N LEU A 41 -5.57 -0.42 -0.20
CA LEU A 41 -6.04 -0.99 1.07
C LEU A 41 -6.38 -2.48 0.96
N PHE A 42 -6.89 -2.91 -0.19
CA PHE A 42 -7.36 -4.28 -0.37
C PHE A 42 -6.31 -5.21 -1.01
N GLY A 43 -5.25 -4.66 -1.60
CA GLY A 43 -4.04 -5.42 -1.94
C GLY A 43 -3.16 -5.62 -0.71
N ILE A 44 -3.05 -6.86 -0.20
CA ILE A 44 -2.21 -7.17 0.97
C ILE A 44 -0.73 -6.80 0.72
N ASP A 45 -0.27 -6.99 -0.51
CA ASP A 45 1.06 -6.64 -0.98
C ASP A 45 1.30 -5.12 -0.95
N HIS A 46 0.36 -4.34 -1.48
CA HIS A 46 0.39 -2.88 -1.46
C HIS A 46 0.34 -2.35 -0.04
N LEU A 47 -0.63 -2.79 0.76
CA LEU A 47 -0.79 -2.38 2.14
C LEU A 47 0.50 -2.60 2.95
N LEU A 48 1.07 -3.81 2.87
CA LEU A 48 2.30 -4.15 3.59
C LEU A 48 3.49 -3.33 3.09
N ALA A 49 3.67 -3.19 1.77
CA ALA A 49 4.74 -2.38 1.20
C ALA A 49 4.64 -0.92 1.66
N MET A 50 3.46 -0.29 1.56
CA MET A 50 3.26 1.11 1.93
C MET A 50 3.53 1.36 3.42
N VAL A 51 3.03 0.48 4.29
CA VAL A 51 3.30 0.60 5.73
C VAL A 51 4.78 0.37 6.03
N MET A 52 5.44 -0.59 5.37
CA MET A 52 6.86 -0.85 5.59
C MET A 52 7.78 0.27 5.08
N VAL A 53 7.44 0.97 3.98
CA VAL A 53 8.17 2.18 3.56
C VAL A 53 8.19 3.21 4.69
N GLY A 54 7.04 3.45 5.33
CA GLY A 54 6.94 4.37 6.46
C GLY A 54 7.72 3.90 7.70
N ALA A 55 7.57 2.62 8.05
CA ALA A 55 8.30 2.02 9.17
C ALA A 55 9.82 2.09 8.95
N PHE A 56 10.29 1.78 7.76
CA PHE A 56 11.70 1.89 7.38
C PHE A 56 12.20 3.34 7.44
N ALA A 57 11.43 4.30 6.91
CA ALA A 57 11.76 5.72 6.99
C ALA A 57 11.87 6.21 8.46
N SER A 58 11.05 5.68 9.37
CA SER A 58 11.14 6.00 10.80
C SER A 58 12.43 5.47 11.46
N GLN A 59 12.91 4.29 11.05
CA GLN A 59 14.17 3.71 11.56
C GLN A 59 15.39 4.49 11.07
N LEU A 60 15.36 5.01 9.84
CA LEU A 60 16.41 5.88 9.31
C LEU A 60 16.42 7.26 9.99
N GLY A 61 15.23 7.80 10.30
CA GLY A 61 15.08 9.07 11.00
C GLY A 61 15.50 10.32 10.19
N GLY A 62 15.58 11.46 10.87
CA GLY A 62 15.99 12.73 10.27
C GLY A 62 15.16 13.10 9.04
N ARG A 63 15.84 13.46 7.93
CA ARG A 63 15.17 13.82 6.66
C ARG A 63 14.50 12.62 5.96
N ALA A 64 14.92 11.39 6.26
CA ALA A 64 14.41 10.19 5.59
C ALA A 64 12.90 9.99 5.84
N ILE A 65 12.41 10.44 7.01
CA ILE A 65 10.98 10.40 7.39
C ILE A 65 10.07 11.01 6.31
N TYR A 66 10.56 12.02 5.59
CA TYR A 66 9.80 12.70 4.54
C TYR A 66 10.26 12.29 3.14
N LEU A 67 11.57 12.28 2.92
CA LEU A 67 12.13 12.10 1.57
C LEU A 67 11.95 10.69 1.03
N VAL A 68 12.00 9.65 1.89
CA VAL A 68 11.83 8.26 1.45
C VAL A 68 10.37 8.02 1.00
N PRO A 69 9.34 8.31 1.81
CA PRO A 69 7.94 8.25 1.34
C PRO A 69 7.65 9.11 0.11
N ALA A 70 8.17 10.34 0.06
CA ALA A 70 7.95 11.23 -1.08
C ALA A 70 8.57 10.69 -2.37
N SER A 71 9.74 10.04 -2.29
CA SER A 71 10.38 9.42 -3.45
C SER A 71 9.55 8.26 -3.99
N PHE A 72 9.00 7.44 -3.09
CA PHE A 72 8.10 6.35 -3.47
C PHE A 72 6.85 6.90 -4.19
N VAL A 73 6.12 7.85 -3.59
CA VAL A 73 4.92 8.45 -4.19
C VAL A 73 5.22 9.15 -5.53
N GLY A 74 6.35 9.87 -5.63
CA GLY A 74 6.75 10.53 -6.87
C GLY A 74 7.04 9.54 -8.00
N SER A 75 7.78 8.47 -7.72
CA SER A 75 8.05 7.41 -8.70
C SER A 75 6.79 6.62 -9.07
N MET A 76 5.87 6.43 -8.13
CA MET A 76 4.59 5.77 -8.35
C MET A 76 3.72 6.53 -9.34
N MET A 77 3.72 7.86 -9.29
CA MET A 77 3.04 8.67 -10.30
C MET A 77 3.59 8.42 -11.72
N ILE A 78 4.93 8.29 -11.85
CA ILE A 78 5.58 7.97 -13.13
C ILE A 78 5.19 6.56 -13.58
N GLY A 79 5.24 5.59 -12.67
CA GLY A 79 4.86 4.20 -12.94
C GLY A 79 3.42 4.11 -13.45
N ALA A 80 2.49 4.79 -12.79
CA ALA A 80 1.08 4.80 -13.18
C ALA A 80 0.87 5.39 -14.57
N ALA A 81 1.57 6.48 -14.91
CA ALA A 81 1.53 7.02 -16.26
C ALA A 81 2.03 6.00 -17.29
N LEU A 82 3.12 5.28 -17.01
CA LEU A 82 3.64 4.24 -17.90
C LEU A 82 2.66 3.07 -18.07
N GLY A 83 2.00 2.65 -16.98
CA GLY A 83 0.99 1.61 -16.99
C GLY A 83 -0.22 1.99 -17.86
N VAL A 84 -0.75 3.21 -17.70
CA VAL A 84 -1.84 3.74 -18.53
C VAL A 84 -1.45 3.85 -20.00
N LEU A 85 -0.20 4.20 -20.30
CA LEU A 85 0.33 4.24 -21.66
C LEU A 85 0.58 2.85 -22.27
N GLY A 86 0.35 1.78 -21.53
CA GLY A 86 0.50 0.40 -22.02
C GLY A 86 1.93 -0.10 -22.12
N PHE A 87 2.90 0.58 -21.48
CA PHE A 87 4.26 0.03 -21.40
C PHE A 87 4.25 -1.21 -20.53
N ASN A 88 4.64 -2.37 -21.05
CA ASN A 88 4.69 -3.60 -20.27
C ASN A 88 6.09 -3.80 -19.68
N PHE A 89 6.17 -3.84 -18.34
CA PHE A 89 7.44 -4.11 -17.64
C PHE A 89 7.78 -5.60 -17.58
N GLY A 90 6.78 -6.49 -17.71
CA GLY A 90 6.95 -7.95 -17.59
C GLY A 90 7.32 -8.47 -16.20
N LEU A 91 7.75 -7.57 -15.28
CA LEU A 91 8.24 -7.91 -13.94
C LEU A 91 7.49 -7.14 -12.84
N THR A 92 6.35 -6.53 -13.14
CA THR A 92 5.60 -5.69 -12.18
C THR A 92 5.22 -6.47 -10.93
N GLU A 93 4.61 -7.65 -11.09
CA GLU A 93 4.22 -8.52 -9.97
C GLU A 93 5.43 -8.97 -9.14
N PHE A 94 6.52 -9.37 -9.81
CA PHE A 94 7.76 -9.72 -9.13
C PHE A 94 8.34 -8.52 -8.37
N GLY A 95 8.31 -7.32 -8.95
CA GLY A 95 8.78 -6.08 -8.32
C GLY A 95 7.96 -5.70 -7.08
N ILE A 96 6.65 -5.95 -7.11
CA ILE A 96 5.75 -5.77 -5.97
C ILE A 96 6.07 -6.81 -4.88
N ALA A 97 6.19 -8.09 -5.22
CA ALA A 97 6.52 -9.13 -4.25
C ALA A 97 7.92 -8.88 -3.62
N ALA A 98 8.90 -8.50 -4.43
CA ALA A 98 10.24 -8.15 -4.00
C ALA A 98 10.26 -6.91 -3.10
N SER A 99 9.36 -5.95 -3.30
CA SER A 99 9.24 -4.78 -2.43
C SER A 99 8.84 -5.18 -1.02
N VAL A 100 7.82 -6.04 -0.88
CA VAL A 100 7.33 -6.54 0.41
C VAL A 100 8.43 -7.29 1.15
N PHE A 101 9.11 -8.21 0.45
CA PHE A 101 10.23 -8.96 1.02
C PHE A 101 11.35 -8.03 1.48
N THR A 102 11.81 -7.15 0.58
CA THR A 102 12.98 -6.30 0.82
C THR A 102 12.71 -5.30 1.93
N LEU A 103 11.57 -4.60 1.90
CA LEU A 103 11.21 -3.62 2.92
C LEU A 103 11.02 -4.28 4.29
N GLY A 104 10.36 -5.44 4.34
CA GLY A 104 10.25 -6.24 5.56
C GLY A 104 11.63 -6.61 6.13
N ALA A 105 12.53 -7.10 5.28
CA ALA A 105 13.89 -7.46 5.67
C ALA A 105 14.69 -6.24 6.16
N LEU A 106 14.60 -5.10 5.48
CA LEU A 106 15.26 -3.87 5.90
C LEU A 106 14.81 -3.43 7.28
N VAL A 107 13.50 -3.52 7.57
CA VAL A 107 12.94 -3.22 8.89
C VAL A 107 13.39 -4.25 9.93
N ALA A 108 13.39 -5.54 9.58
CA ALA A 108 13.77 -6.65 10.46
C ALA A 108 15.24 -6.58 10.92
N PHE A 109 16.12 -6.25 9.98
CA PHE A 109 17.56 -6.14 10.22
C PHE A 109 17.99 -4.74 10.66
N ARG A 110 17.05 -3.79 10.76
CA ARG A 110 17.32 -2.38 11.09
C ARG A 110 18.45 -1.82 10.20
N SER A 111 18.25 -1.93 8.90
CA SER A 111 19.27 -1.56 7.92
C SER A 111 19.66 -0.08 8.00
N HIS A 112 20.94 0.20 7.84
CA HIS A 112 21.53 1.55 7.89
C HIS A 112 21.83 2.10 6.48
N LEU A 113 20.91 1.91 5.53
CA LEU A 113 21.08 2.46 4.18
C LEU A 113 21.24 3.98 4.23
N GLY A 114 22.18 4.50 3.45
CA GLY A 114 22.29 5.94 3.21
C GLY A 114 21.01 6.48 2.59
N LEU A 115 20.68 7.74 2.89
CA LEU A 115 19.43 8.39 2.45
C LEU A 115 19.18 8.25 0.95
N VAL A 116 20.20 8.48 0.12
CA VAL A 116 20.09 8.39 -1.35
C VAL A 116 19.78 6.96 -1.79
N SER A 117 20.45 5.96 -1.22
CA SER A 117 20.20 4.55 -1.54
C SER A 117 18.79 4.12 -1.10
N ALA A 118 18.34 4.58 0.06
CA ALA A 118 16.98 4.33 0.53
C ALA A 118 15.94 4.94 -0.42
N MET A 119 16.12 6.20 -0.83
CA MET A 119 15.25 6.87 -1.80
C MET A 119 15.22 6.15 -3.16
N ALA A 120 16.38 5.77 -3.69
CA ALA A 120 16.49 5.07 -4.97
C ALA A 120 15.79 3.70 -4.92
N LEU A 121 15.97 2.94 -3.84
CA LEU A 121 15.35 1.64 -3.66
C LEU A 121 13.82 1.75 -3.59
N VAL A 122 13.29 2.63 -2.75
CA VAL A 122 11.83 2.80 -2.65
C VAL A 122 11.24 3.42 -3.91
N ALA A 123 12.01 4.22 -4.66
CA ALA A 123 11.57 4.72 -5.95
C ALA A 123 11.43 3.60 -7.00
N ALA A 124 12.33 2.63 -7.01
CA ALA A 124 12.21 1.46 -7.89
C ALA A 124 10.95 0.65 -7.58
N PHE A 125 10.63 0.44 -6.29
CA PHE A 125 9.40 -0.22 -5.88
C PHE A 125 8.16 0.61 -6.19
N GLY A 126 8.21 1.92 -5.91
CA GLY A 126 7.13 2.85 -6.21
C GLY A 126 6.78 2.84 -7.69
N LEU A 127 7.77 2.77 -8.59
CA LEU A 127 7.55 2.62 -10.02
C LEU A 127 6.76 1.35 -10.38
N CYS A 128 7.05 0.21 -9.75
CA CYS A 128 6.34 -1.05 -9.98
C CYS A 128 4.89 -1.00 -9.46
N HIS A 129 4.70 -0.52 -8.22
CA HIS A 129 3.34 -0.35 -7.68
C HIS A 129 2.51 0.66 -8.48
N GLY A 130 3.14 1.76 -8.90
CA GLY A 130 2.52 2.74 -9.78
C GLY A 130 2.10 2.12 -11.09
N HIS A 131 3.00 1.36 -11.72
CA HIS A 131 2.71 0.64 -12.95
C HIS A 131 1.48 -0.26 -12.82
N ALA A 132 1.38 -1.08 -11.77
CA ALA A 132 0.21 -1.91 -11.51
C ALA A 132 -1.08 -1.06 -11.37
N HIS A 133 -1.06 0.01 -10.58
CA HIS A 133 -2.19 0.93 -10.48
C HIS A 133 -2.62 1.51 -11.84
N GLY A 134 -1.66 1.85 -12.70
CA GLY A 134 -1.93 2.37 -14.04
C GLY A 134 -2.54 1.32 -14.96
N THR A 135 -2.03 0.09 -14.94
CA THR A 135 -2.52 -1.00 -15.79
C THR A 135 -3.86 -1.57 -15.34
N GLU A 136 -4.15 -1.55 -14.05
CA GLU A 136 -5.37 -2.09 -13.45
C GLU A 136 -6.49 -1.03 -13.32
N MET A 137 -6.21 0.21 -13.73
CA MET A 137 -7.17 1.30 -13.68
C MET A 137 -8.38 0.98 -14.56
N PRO A 138 -9.62 0.98 -14.01
CA PRO A 138 -10.80 0.73 -14.82
C PRO A 138 -10.98 1.81 -15.90
N GLU A 139 -11.23 1.41 -17.14
CA GLU A 139 -11.47 2.35 -18.25
C GLU A 139 -12.70 3.26 -18.02
N SER A 140 -13.62 2.83 -17.16
CA SER A 140 -14.86 3.54 -16.83
C SER A 140 -14.70 4.66 -15.80
N VAL A 141 -13.53 4.83 -15.18
CA VAL A 141 -13.30 5.87 -14.16
C VAL A 141 -12.44 7.02 -14.67
N ASN A 142 -12.57 8.18 -14.03
CA ASN A 142 -11.68 9.30 -14.29
C ASN A 142 -10.27 8.97 -13.73
N GLY A 143 -9.29 8.83 -14.64
CA GLY A 143 -7.94 8.41 -14.25
C GLY A 143 -7.18 9.39 -13.35
N LEU A 144 -7.41 10.70 -13.49
CA LEU A 144 -6.80 11.69 -12.58
C LEU A 144 -7.37 11.58 -11.17
N ALA A 145 -8.68 11.38 -11.04
CA ALA A 145 -9.32 11.17 -9.75
C ALA A 145 -8.85 9.86 -9.10
N TYR A 146 -8.75 8.79 -9.88
CA TYR A 146 -8.18 7.51 -9.43
C TYR A 146 -6.74 7.67 -8.95
N ALA A 147 -5.91 8.38 -9.72
CA ALA A 147 -4.53 8.70 -9.36
C ALA A 147 -4.42 9.50 -8.06
N ALA A 148 -5.20 10.55 -7.92
CA ALA A 148 -5.27 11.32 -6.68
C ALA A 148 -5.68 10.46 -5.48
N GLY A 149 -6.62 9.53 -5.68
CA GLY A 149 -7.09 8.59 -4.67
C GLY A 149 -5.98 7.66 -4.18
N PHE A 150 -5.35 6.89 -5.07
CA PHE A 150 -4.32 5.94 -4.65
C PHE A 150 -3.09 6.65 -4.10
N MET A 151 -2.70 7.80 -4.66
CA MET A 151 -1.55 8.57 -4.15
C MET A 151 -1.81 9.08 -2.73
N LEU A 152 -3.02 9.58 -2.45
CA LEU A 152 -3.40 10.03 -1.11
C LEU A 152 -3.42 8.87 -0.11
N MET A 153 -3.99 7.72 -0.50
CA MET A 153 -3.99 6.53 0.35
C MET A 153 -2.57 6.05 0.63
N THR A 154 -1.72 5.94 -0.40
CA THR A 154 -0.31 5.54 -0.24
C THR A 154 0.43 6.49 0.69
N ALA A 155 0.28 7.81 0.53
CA ALA A 155 0.88 8.79 1.44
C ALA A 155 0.38 8.63 2.88
N THR A 156 -0.91 8.33 3.07
CA THR A 156 -1.52 8.08 4.38
C THR A 156 -0.96 6.79 5.02
N LEU A 157 -0.81 5.72 4.24
CA LEU A 157 -0.23 4.46 4.71
C LEU A 157 1.25 4.60 5.07
N HIS A 158 2.03 5.37 4.30
CA HIS A 158 3.40 5.72 4.67
C HIS A 158 3.42 6.51 5.98
N ALA A 159 2.56 7.51 6.13
CA ALA A 159 2.46 8.29 7.37
C ALA A 159 2.05 7.41 8.57
N ALA A 160 1.15 6.44 8.36
CA ALA A 160 0.79 5.45 9.37
C ALA A 160 2.00 4.59 9.75
N GLY A 161 2.76 4.07 8.77
CA GLY A 161 4.00 3.31 9.02
C GLY A 161 5.05 4.11 9.79
N VAL A 162 5.26 5.38 9.43
CA VAL A 162 6.15 6.30 10.17
C VAL A 162 5.66 6.45 11.61
N SER A 163 4.36 6.70 11.79
CA SER A 163 3.75 6.92 13.10
C SER A 163 3.89 5.68 13.98
N ILE A 164 3.64 4.48 13.44
CA ILE A 164 3.81 3.20 14.13
C ILE A 164 5.26 3.04 14.59
N GLY A 165 6.23 3.25 13.69
CA GLY A 165 7.65 3.07 14.04
C GLY A 165 8.15 4.07 15.09
N LEU A 166 7.74 5.34 14.99
CA LEU A 166 8.06 6.36 15.99
C LEU A 166 7.39 6.08 17.35
N LEU A 167 6.13 5.64 17.34
CA LEU A 167 5.35 5.39 18.56
C LEU A 167 5.85 4.16 19.31
N ILE A 168 6.09 3.05 18.61
CA ILE A 168 6.62 1.81 19.19
C ILE A 168 7.99 2.07 19.84
N THR A 169 8.85 2.83 19.18
CA THR A 169 10.18 3.18 19.70
C THR A 169 10.08 4.09 20.94
N ARG A 170 9.10 5.00 21.00
CA ARG A 170 8.89 5.90 22.15
C ARG A 170 8.25 5.21 23.35
N ILE A 171 7.16 4.46 23.16
CA ILE A 171 6.38 3.88 24.26
C ILE A 171 7.13 2.71 24.90
N THR A 172 7.73 1.87 24.08
CA THR A 172 8.24 0.56 24.50
C THR A 172 9.75 0.62 24.70
N SER A 173 10.32 1.73 25.18
CA SER A 173 11.75 2.11 25.18
C SER A 173 12.83 1.00 25.27
N ARG A 174 12.55 -0.15 25.92
CA ARG A 174 13.43 -1.34 25.96
C ARG A 174 13.15 -2.43 24.90
N TYR A 175 11.92 -2.61 24.42
CA TYR A 175 11.53 -3.66 23.46
C TYR A 175 10.96 -3.13 22.14
N GLY A 176 10.79 -1.81 21.97
CA GLY A 176 10.20 -1.23 20.76
C GLY A 176 10.95 -1.61 19.48
N ASP A 177 12.28 -1.61 19.53
CA ASP A 177 13.13 -2.07 18.42
C ASP A 177 12.85 -3.54 18.06
N VAL A 178 12.74 -4.42 19.06
CA VAL A 178 12.45 -5.84 18.85
C VAL A 178 11.08 -6.04 18.23
N VAL A 179 10.05 -5.32 18.71
CA VAL A 179 8.69 -5.42 18.15
C VAL A 179 8.67 -5.01 16.68
N LEU A 180 9.24 -3.85 16.35
CA LEU A 180 9.25 -3.35 14.98
C LEU A 180 10.02 -4.30 14.04
N ARG A 181 11.13 -4.86 14.51
CA ARG A 181 11.92 -5.83 13.75
C ARG A 181 11.19 -7.16 13.55
N SER A 182 10.49 -7.65 14.57
CA SER A 182 9.65 -8.85 14.46
C SER A 182 8.51 -8.67 13.46
N LEU A 183 7.88 -7.48 13.44
CA LEU A 183 6.88 -7.14 12.41
C LEU A 183 7.51 -7.14 11.02
N GLY A 184 8.67 -6.50 10.85
CA GLY A 184 9.43 -6.53 9.59
C GLY A 184 9.74 -7.95 9.13
N ALA A 185 10.17 -8.83 10.04
CA ALA A 185 10.45 -10.24 9.73
C ALA A 185 9.20 -10.99 9.26
N GLY A 186 8.06 -10.77 9.92
CA GLY A 186 6.77 -11.33 9.49
C GLY A 186 6.39 -10.87 8.08
N VAL A 187 6.56 -9.58 7.78
CA VAL A 187 6.30 -9.05 6.42
C VAL A 187 7.29 -9.61 5.40
N ALA A 188 8.56 -9.77 5.76
CA ALA A 188 9.54 -10.39 4.87
C ALA A 188 9.15 -11.83 4.51
N LEU A 189 8.65 -12.62 5.47
CA LEU A 189 8.15 -13.98 5.20
C LEU A 189 6.95 -13.98 4.26
N VAL A 190 6.01 -13.03 4.42
CA VAL A 190 4.90 -12.84 3.47
C VAL A 190 5.43 -12.52 2.08
N GLY A 191 6.38 -11.59 1.97
CA GLY A 191 7.02 -11.24 0.70
C GLY A 191 7.73 -12.41 0.03
N ALA A 192 8.45 -13.24 0.80
CA ALA A 192 9.07 -14.46 0.28
C ALA A 192 8.02 -15.45 -0.27
N GLY A 193 6.88 -15.59 0.40
CA GLY A 193 5.75 -16.37 -0.09
C GLY A 193 5.14 -15.82 -1.38
N LEU A 194 4.98 -14.50 -1.49
CA LEU A 194 4.51 -13.84 -2.71
C LEU A 194 5.48 -14.06 -3.87
N MET A 195 6.79 -13.92 -3.63
CA MET A 195 7.82 -14.16 -4.66
C MET A 195 7.81 -15.60 -5.16
N ALA A 196 7.62 -16.58 -4.27
CA ALA A 196 7.52 -17.98 -4.66
C ALA A 196 6.27 -18.29 -5.50
N GLY A 197 5.18 -17.52 -5.34
CA GLY A 197 3.98 -17.65 -6.16
C GLY A 197 4.03 -16.89 -7.49
N ALA A 198 4.97 -15.95 -7.64
CA ALA A 198 5.17 -15.15 -8.85
C ALA A 198 6.21 -15.73 -9.83
N MET A 199 6.78 -16.90 -9.50
CA MET A 199 7.75 -17.68 -10.31
C MET A 199 7.08 -18.89 -10.95
#